data_AF-A0A7J4AW97-F1
#
_entry.id   AF-A0A7J4AW97-F1
#
_cell.length_a   1.000
_cell.length_b   1.000
_cell.length_c   1.000
_cell.angle_alpha   90.00
_cell.angle_beta   90.00
_cell.angle_gamma   90.00
#
_symmetry.space_group_name_H-M   'P 1'
#
loop_
_entity.id
_entity.type
_entity.pdbx_description
1 polymer ?
#
loop_
_entity_poly.entity_id
_entity_poly.type
_entity_poly.pdbx_seq_one_letter_code
_entity_poly.pdbx_strand_id
1 'polypeptide(L)'
;MKKLSLVSAFAAAVMLVTLLVPTFAPTVKAQQPPVDTTTMYVGTIGWGPRRADSVRAYDTGSGELIFNVYDTLIFFKQEAYWDF
;
A
#
# COMPACT_ATOMS: atom_id res chain seq x y z
N MET A 1 -12.76 -32.50 53.20
CA MET A 1 -12.97 -32.59 51.73
C MET A 1 -13.63 -31.35 51.11
N LYS A 2 -14.64 -30.72 51.73
CA LYS A 2 -15.35 -29.54 51.18
C LYS A 2 -14.48 -28.28 50.94
N LYS A 3 -13.43 -28.06 51.74
CA LYS A 3 -12.53 -26.91 51.58
C LYS A 3 -11.61 -27.04 50.35
N LEU A 4 -11.22 -28.26 49.99
CA LEU A 4 -10.35 -28.51 48.84
C LEU A 4 -11.11 -28.32 47.50
N SER A 5 -12.40 -28.67 47.45
CA SER A 5 -13.24 -28.45 46.26
C SER A 5 -13.61 -26.98 46.05
N LEU A 6 -13.68 -26.18 47.12
CA LEU A 6 -13.95 -24.75 47.04
C LEU A 6 -12.74 -23.99 46.48
N VAL A 7 -11.53 -24.38 46.91
CA VAL A 7 -10.28 -23.80 46.42
C VAL A 7 -10.05 -24.14 44.94
N SER A 8 -10.34 -25.37 44.51
CA SER A 8 -10.24 -25.74 43.10
C SER A 8 -11.28 -25.05 42.22
N ALA A 9 -12.51 -24.87 42.71
CA ALA A 9 -13.55 -24.12 42.01
C ALA A 9 -13.17 -22.63 41.86
N PHE A 10 -12.58 -22.03 42.90
CA PHE A 10 -12.10 -20.65 42.85
C PHE A 10 -10.92 -20.49 41.87
N ALA A 11 -9.96 -21.41 41.89
CA ALA A 11 -8.84 -21.41 40.93
C ALA A 11 -9.32 -21.57 39.48
N ALA A 12 -10.30 -22.44 39.22
CA ALA A 12 -10.90 -22.61 37.91
C ALA A 12 -11.64 -21.35 37.43
N ALA A 13 -12.37 -20.68 38.32
CA ALA A 13 -13.06 -19.43 38.00
C ALA A 13 -12.08 -18.30 37.67
N VAL A 14 -10.98 -18.16 38.43
CA VAL A 14 -9.94 -17.17 38.15
C VAL A 14 -9.27 -17.45 36.80
N MET A 15 -8.95 -18.71 36.51
CA MET A 15 -8.32 -19.10 35.25
C MET A 15 -9.24 -18.80 34.05
N LEU A 16 -10.54 -19.10 34.17
CA LEU A 16 -11.53 -18.81 33.13
C LEU A 16 -11.69 -17.31 32.88
N VAL A 17 -11.72 -16.49 33.95
CA VAL A 17 -11.80 -15.03 33.83
C VAL A 17 -10.55 -14.49 33.13
N THR A 18 -9.34 -14.94 33.50
CA THR A 18 -8.09 -14.48 32.87
C THR A 18 -7.97 -14.85 31.39
N LEU A 19 -8.58 -15.95 30.97
CA LEU A 19 -8.62 -16.38 29.56
C LEU A 19 -9.62 -15.59 28.72
N LEU A 20 -10.64 -15.00 29.35
CA LEU A 20 -11.70 -14.22 28.69
C LEU A 20 -11.41 -12.71 28.64
N VAL A 21 -10.52 -12.18 29.49
CA VAL A 21 -10.13 -10.75 29.44
C VAL A 21 -9.56 -10.29 28.09
N PRO A 22 -8.68 -11.04 27.39
CA PRO A 22 -8.08 -10.53 26.15
C PRO A 22 -9.05 -10.43 24.97
N THR A 23 -10.24 -11.05 25.01
CA THR A 23 -11.22 -10.97 23.90
C THR A 23 -12.04 -9.68 23.87
N PHE A 24 -12.02 -8.89 24.94
CA PHE A 24 -12.79 -7.63 25.05
C PHE A 24 -11.92 -6.37 25.01
N ALA A 25 -10.59 -6.52 24.89
CA ALA A 25 -9.74 -5.37 24.66
C ALA A 25 -10.08 -4.80 23.27
N PRO A 26 -10.49 -3.52 23.15
CA PRO A 26 -10.70 -2.92 21.85
C PRO A 26 -9.39 -3.00 21.08
N THR A 27 -9.38 -3.77 20.01
CA THR A 27 -8.25 -3.80 19.09
C THR A 27 -8.16 -2.41 18.48
N VAL A 28 -7.27 -1.57 19.00
CA VAL A 28 -6.94 -0.29 18.38
C VAL A 28 -6.29 -0.63 17.05
N LYS A 29 -7.11 -0.76 16.00
CA LYS A 29 -6.60 -0.95 14.65
C LYS A 29 -5.88 0.34 14.29
N ALA A 30 -4.58 0.25 14.07
CA ALA A 30 -3.81 1.37 13.54
C ALA A 30 -4.52 1.85 12.26
N GLN A 31 -4.91 3.11 12.24
CA GLN A 31 -5.62 3.69 11.11
C GLN A 31 -4.61 3.78 9.95
N GLN A 32 -4.90 3.11 8.84
CA GLN A 32 -4.05 3.21 7.65
C GLN A 32 -4.03 4.68 7.21
N PRO A 33 -2.85 5.24 6.83
CA PRO A 33 -2.81 6.58 6.27
C PRO A 33 -3.74 6.66 5.03
N PRO A 34 -4.36 7.83 4.79
CA PRO A 34 -5.17 8.04 3.60
C PRO A 34 -4.36 7.73 2.33
N VAL A 35 -4.99 7.06 1.36
CA VAL A 35 -4.38 6.81 0.05
C VAL A 35 -4.45 8.11 -0.76
N ASP A 36 -3.30 8.59 -1.23
CA ASP A 36 -3.24 9.71 -2.17
C ASP A 36 -3.50 9.22 -3.59
N THR A 37 -4.63 9.63 -4.16
CA THR A 37 -5.03 9.31 -5.53
C THR A 37 -4.60 10.39 -6.55
N THR A 38 -3.96 11.47 -6.09
CA THR A 38 -3.53 12.59 -6.94
C THR A 38 -2.10 12.43 -7.45
N THR A 39 -1.34 11.50 -6.85
CA THR A 39 0.06 11.25 -7.18
C THR A 39 0.24 9.83 -7.70
N MET A 40 0.78 9.70 -8.91
CA MET A 40 1.21 8.41 -9.46
C MET A 40 2.73 8.26 -9.29
N TYR A 41 3.16 7.20 -8.62
CA TYR A 41 4.58 6.83 -8.52
C TYR A 41 4.90 5.77 -9.57
N VAL A 42 5.78 6.11 -10.51
CA VAL A 42 6.23 5.21 -11.58
C VAL A 42 7.74 4.99 -11.45
N GLY A 43 8.17 3.74 -11.60
CA GLY A 43 9.58 3.41 -11.69
C GLY A 43 10.12 3.72 -13.07
N THR A 44 11.05 4.66 -13.18
CA THR A 44 11.69 5.04 -14.45
C THR A 44 12.98 4.27 -14.68
N ILE A 45 13.50 4.32 -15.91
CA ILE A 45 14.83 3.81 -16.24
C ILE A 45 15.88 4.46 -15.33
N GLY A 46 16.81 3.67 -14.78
CA GLY A 46 17.69 4.09 -13.67
C GLY A 46 18.62 5.28 -13.91
N TRP A 47 18.74 5.76 -15.16
CA TRP A 47 19.56 6.92 -15.52
C TRP A 47 18.72 8.17 -15.89
N GLY A 48 17.39 8.08 -15.83
CA GLY A 48 16.46 9.16 -16.15
C GLY A 48 16.55 9.66 -17.60
N PRO A 49 15.68 10.62 -17.99
CA PRO A 49 15.78 11.28 -19.27
C PRO A 49 17.05 12.15 -19.33
N ARG A 50 17.85 12.00 -20.38
CA ARG A 50 19.02 12.86 -20.60
C ARG A 50 18.65 14.19 -21.23
N ARG A 51 17.55 14.25 -21.99
CA ARG A 51 17.10 15.42 -22.76
C ARG A 51 15.58 15.47 -22.86
N ALA A 52 15.03 16.67 -22.81
CA ALA A 52 13.61 16.92 -23.11
C ALA A 52 13.39 17.48 -24.53
N ASP A 53 14.47 17.75 -25.26
CA ASP A 53 14.44 18.19 -26.66
C ASP A 53 14.26 16.96 -27.57
N SER A 54 13.11 16.90 -28.24
CA SER A 54 12.73 15.78 -29.10
C SER A 54 13.62 15.61 -30.32
N VAL A 55 14.29 16.66 -30.80
CA VAL A 55 15.18 16.59 -31.96
C VAL A 55 16.49 15.86 -31.61
N ARG A 56 16.86 15.82 -30.32
CA ARG A 56 18.19 15.35 -29.87
C ARG A 56 18.12 14.22 -28.84
N ALA A 57 16.92 13.74 -28.53
CA ALA A 57 16.68 12.61 -27.64
C ALA A 57 16.91 11.29 -28.38
N TYR A 58 17.93 10.53 -27.97
CA TYR A 58 18.28 9.22 -28.56
C TYR A 58 18.35 8.11 -27.51
N ASP A 59 17.90 8.40 -26.28
CA ASP A 59 17.82 7.45 -25.18
C ASP A 59 16.36 7.18 -24.81
N THR A 60 16.10 5.97 -24.31
CA THR A 60 14.76 5.51 -23.99
C THR A 60 14.10 6.33 -22.89
N GLY A 61 14.86 6.82 -21.89
CA GLY A 61 14.29 7.64 -20.80
C GLY A 61 13.80 8.99 -21.30
N SER A 62 14.54 9.64 -22.19
CA SER A 62 14.09 10.86 -22.87
C SER A 62 12.85 10.61 -23.74
N GLY A 63 12.81 9.46 -24.43
CA GLY A 63 11.64 9.04 -25.20
C GLY A 63 10.39 8.90 -24.33
N GLU A 64 10.49 8.20 -23.19
CA GLU A 64 9.41 8.03 -22.22
C GLU A 64 8.85 9.39 -21.77
N LEU A 65 9.70 10.37 -21.45
CA LEU A 65 9.27 11.72 -21.11
C LEU A 65 8.52 12.39 -22.27
N ILE A 66 9.07 12.33 -23.48
CA ILE A 66 8.52 13.03 -24.65
C ILE A 66 7.13 12.50 -25.01
N PHE A 67 6.95 11.18 -25.04
CA PHE A 67 5.66 10.57 -25.39
C PHE A 67 4.56 10.79 -24.35
N ASN A 68 4.91 11.05 -23.08
CA ASN A 68 3.93 11.34 -22.04
C ASN A 68 3.59 12.84 -21.90
N VAL A 69 4.43 13.75 -22.42
CA VAL A 69 4.27 15.20 -22.23
C VAL A 69 3.85 15.93 -23.50
N TYR A 70 4.39 15.53 -24.66
CA TYR A 70 4.09 16.19 -25.93
C TYR A 70 3.01 15.45 -26.71
N ASP A 71 2.18 16.22 -27.41
CA ASP A 71 1.21 15.68 -28.34
C ASP A 71 1.90 15.26 -29.64
N THR A 72 1.65 14.01 -30.07
CA THR A 72 2.27 13.43 -31.25
C THR A 72 1.25 13.25 -32.36
N LEU A 73 1.68 13.43 -33.61
CA LEU A 73 0.80 13.23 -34.78
C LEU A 73 0.32 11.79 -34.92
N ILE A 74 1.11 10.84 -34.41
CA ILE A 74 0.81 9.40 -34.39
C ILE A 74 1.15 8.91 -32.99
N PHE A 75 0.23 8.19 -32.38
CA PHE A 75 0.41 7.52 -31.09
C PHE A 75 0.06 6.04 -31.23
N PHE A 76 0.68 5.20 -30.42
CA PHE A 76 0.33 3.79 -30.37
C PHE A 76 -0.98 3.65 -29.59
N LYS A 77 -1.94 2.90 -30.15
CA LYS A 77 -3.32 2.78 -29.63
C LYS A 77 -3.40 2.46 -28.13
N GLN A 78 -2.43 1.70 -27.59
CA GLN A 78 -2.40 1.29 -26.17
C GLN A 78 -1.57 2.21 -25.26
N GLU A 79 -1.02 3.32 -25.79
CA GLU A 79 -0.22 4.29 -25.03
C GLU A 79 -0.98 5.60 -24.75
N ALA A 80 -2.19 5.76 -25.30
CA ALA A 80 -3.02 6.92 -25.03
C ALA A 80 -3.72 6.81 -23.67
N TYR A 81 -3.58 7.85 -22.85
CA TYR A 81 -4.19 7.97 -21.51
C TYR A 81 -5.74 7.82 -21.50
N TRP A 82 -6.40 7.86 -22.65
CA TRP A 82 -7.85 7.81 -22.75
C TRP A 82 -8.42 6.43 -23.13
N ASP A 83 -7.57 5.43 -23.34
CA ASP A 83 -7.95 4.09 -23.85
C ASP A 83 -7.90 2.99 -22.75
N PHE A 84 -8.04 3.37 -21.47
CA PHE A 84 -8.10 2.45 -20.30
C PHE A 84 -9.52 1.97 -19.99
#